data_AF-A0A2D7NBR7-F1
#
_entry.id   AF-A0A2D7NBR7-F1
#
_cell.length_a   1.000
_cell.length_b   1.000
_cell.length_c   1.000
_cell.angle_alpha   90.00
_cell.angle_beta   90.00
_cell.angle_gamma   90.00
#
_symmetry.space_group_name_H-M   'P 1'
#
loop_
_entity.id
_entity.type
_entity.pdbx_description
1 polymer ?
#
loop_
_entity_poly.entity_id
_entity_poly.type
_entity_poly.pdbx_seq_one_letter_code
_entity_poly.pdbx_strand_id
1 'polypeptide(L)'
;MLKCNLMRGGKMNKNIFFCIFSISFIFAHCQVPCGIYDDVRIIIEIEEHIQTIDKAMNNILNITLKNQQSTQDMNQLIRWINTKEDHAQKIQDISMKYFLAQRIKPKQSSEQGYLRYVDLTLLCQNIIYTSMKAKQTVDLSYLDELKILIDGLVKLYFDEHGKEHLKELRKK
;
A
#
# COMPACT_ATOMS: atom_id res chain seq x y z
N MET A 1 40.17 7.98 70.46
CA MET A 1 41.23 6.98 70.21
C MET A 1 40.78 6.10 69.04
N LEU A 2 41.40 6.33 67.88
CA LEU A 2 41.65 5.39 66.77
C LEU A 2 40.75 4.15 66.60
N LYS A 3 40.05 4.03 65.45
CA LYS A 3 40.58 3.28 64.29
C LYS A 3 39.67 3.40 63.07
N CYS A 4 40.26 3.95 62.02
CA CYS A 4 39.93 3.72 60.62
C CYS A 4 40.34 2.28 60.25
N ASN A 5 39.53 1.53 59.48
CA ASN A 5 40.01 0.88 58.24
C ASN A 5 38.91 0.10 57.50
N LEU A 6 38.97 0.28 56.18
CA LEU A 6 38.31 -0.43 55.09
C LEU A 6 38.37 -1.96 55.20
N MET A 7 37.34 -2.63 54.67
CA MET A 7 37.39 -3.67 53.61
C MET A 7 35.99 -3.79 52.97
N ARG A 8 35.75 -3.29 51.74
CA ARG A 8 35.83 -3.96 50.42
C ARG A 8 34.96 -5.22 50.24
N GLY A 9 34.07 -5.14 49.24
CA GLY A 9 33.32 -6.24 48.60
C GLY A 9 31.85 -5.87 48.51
N GLY A 10 31.16 -5.84 47.37
CA GLY A 10 31.40 -6.21 45.98
C GLY A 10 30.09 -5.88 45.23
N LYS A 11 30.20 -5.59 43.94
CA LYS A 11 29.16 -5.01 43.06
C LYS A 11 27.83 -5.81 43.05
N MET A 12 26.70 -5.11 43.23
CA MET A 12 25.41 -5.54 42.66
C MET A 12 25.09 -4.66 41.46
N ASN A 13 25.53 -5.11 40.28
CA ASN A 13 25.06 -4.55 39.02
C ASN A 13 23.57 -4.90 38.87
N LYS A 14 22.71 -3.89 38.87
CA LYS A 14 21.33 -4.00 38.42
C LYS A 14 21.36 -4.28 36.92
N ASN A 15 21.40 -5.56 36.54
CA ASN A 15 21.16 -5.98 35.16
C ASN A 15 19.70 -5.71 34.83
N ILE A 16 19.43 -4.50 34.32
CA ILE A 16 18.23 -4.21 33.56
C ILE A 16 18.34 -5.04 32.28
N PHE A 17 17.67 -6.18 32.27
CA PHE A 17 17.45 -6.97 31.06
C PHE A 17 16.45 -6.17 30.19
N PHE A 18 16.97 -5.29 29.35
CA PHE A 18 16.19 -4.58 28.35
C PHE A 18 15.80 -5.58 27.26
N CYS A 19 14.62 -6.19 27.40
CA CYS A 19 13.99 -6.93 26.30
C CYS A 19 13.73 -5.95 25.16
N ILE A 20 14.62 -5.96 24.16
CA ILE A 20 14.37 -5.33 22.87
C ILE A 20 13.22 -6.12 22.24
N PHE A 21 11.99 -5.61 22.38
CA PHE A 21 10.86 -6.12 21.62
C PHE A 21 11.08 -5.67 20.17
N SER A 22 11.69 -6.54 19.37
CA SER A 22 11.80 -6.33 17.93
C SER A 22 10.37 -6.26 17.39
N ILE A 23 9.91 -5.03 17.09
CA ILE A 23 8.70 -4.82 16.31
C ILE A 23 9.03 -5.31 14.91
N SER A 24 8.73 -6.59 14.66
CA SER A 24 8.74 -7.14 13.32
C SER A 24 7.64 -6.41 12.56
N PHE A 25 8.00 -5.45 11.71
CA PHE A 25 7.12 -4.98 10.66
C PHE A 25 6.82 -6.20 9.78
N ILE A 26 5.69 -6.85 10.01
CA ILE A 26 5.20 -7.94 9.18
C ILE A 26 4.82 -7.28 7.85
N PHE A 27 5.73 -7.30 6.90
CA PHE A 27 5.40 -7.04 5.51
C PHE A 27 4.37 -8.09 5.08
N ALA A 28 3.17 -7.66 4.74
CA ALA A 28 2.04 -8.49 4.31
C ALA A 28 2.26 -9.09 2.90
N HIS A 29 3.46 -9.59 2.62
CA HIS A 29 3.86 -10.22 1.36
C HIS A 29 4.39 -11.63 1.55
N CYS A 30 4.31 -12.18 2.77
CA CYS A 30 4.60 -13.58 2.98
C CYS A 30 3.46 -14.37 2.33
N GLN A 31 3.65 -14.88 1.10
CA GLN A 31 2.74 -15.81 0.40
C GLN A 31 2.54 -17.13 1.18
N VAL A 32 3.06 -17.20 2.40
CA VAL A 32 2.75 -18.19 3.42
C VAL A 32 1.30 -18.03 3.86
N PRO A 33 0.54 -19.12 4.00
CA PRO A 33 -0.85 -19.08 4.49
C PRO A 33 -0.88 -18.83 6.00
N CYS A 34 -0.45 -17.65 6.45
CA CYS A 34 -0.39 -17.28 7.87
C CYS A 34 -1.76 -16.87 8.44
N GLY A 35 -2.76 -16.62 7.59
CA GLY A 35 -4.11 -16.21 8.02
C GLY A 35 -4.21 -14.77 8.52
N ILE A 36 -3.10 -14.02 8.57
CA ILE A 36 -3.05 -12.64 9.05
C ILE A 36 -3.18 -11.72 7.84
N TYR A 37 -4.38 -11.14 7.67
CA TYR A 37 -4.72 -10.23 6.59
C TYR A 37 -5.32 -8.95 7.16
N ASP A 38 -4.85 -7.82 6.67
CA ASP A 38 -5.46 -6.50 6.91
C ASP A 38 -5.95 -5.95 5.56
N ASP A 39 -7.00 -6.58 5.03
CA ASP A 39 -7.54 -6.27 3.72
C ASP A 39 -7.96 -4.79 3.62
N VAL A 40 -8.44 -4.20 4.73
CA VAL A 40 -8.86 -2.80 4.79
C VAL A 40 -7.66 -1.86 4.65
N ARG A 41 -6.56 -2.13 5.35
CA ARG A 41 -5.33 -1.33 5.20
C ARG A 41 -4.75 -1.42 3.79
N ILE A 42 -4.91 -2.55 3.10
CA ILE A 42 -4.49 -2.66 1.69
C ILE A 42 -5.28 -1.70 0.78
N ILE A 43 -6.56 -1.47 1.04
CA ILE A 43 -7.34 -0.46 0.29
C ILE A 43 -6.81 0.95 0.57
N ILE A 44 -6.52 1.28 1.83
CA ILE A 44 -5.94 2.58 2.20
C ILE A 44 -4.58 2.77 1.51
N GLU A 45 -3.73 1.75 1.47
CA GLU A 45 -2.43 1.79 0.78
C GLU A 45 -2.59 2.06 -0.73
N ILE A 46 -3.59 1.43 -1.38
CA ILE A 46 -3.90 1.73 -2.79
C ILE A 46 -4.35 3.18 -2.95
N GLU A 47 -5.21 3.69 -2.06
CA GLU A 47 -5.67 5.09 -2.10
C GLU A 47 -4.51 6.07 -1.94
N GLU A 48 -3.56 5.80 -1.04
CA GLU A 48 -2.34 6.59 -0.86
C GLU A 48 -1.45 6.56 -2.12
N HIS A 49 -1.36 5.42 -2.80
CA HIS A 49 -0.67 5.33 -4.09
C HIS A 49 -1.35 6.16 -5.18
N ILE A 50 -2.69 6.13 -5.27
CA ILE A 50 -3.45 6.95 -6.21
C ILE A 50 -3.20 8.44 -5.95
N GLN A 51 -3.22 8.89 -4.68
CA GLN A 51 -2.91 10.28 -4.33
C GLN A 51 -1.48 10.68 -4.71
N THR A 52 -0.51 9.77 -4.54
CA THR A 52 0.88 10.03 -4.93
C THR A 52 1.03 10.16 -6.45
N ILE A 53 0.33 9.30 -7.20
CA ILE A 53 0.29 9.38 -8.68
C ILE A 53 -0.33 10.70 -9.14
N ASP A 54 -1.46 11.10 -8.55
CA ASP A 54 -2.13 12.37 -8.84
C ASP A 54 -1.18 13.56 -8.64
N LYS A 55 -0.52 13.61 -7.49
CA LYS A 55 0.47 14.64 -7.20
C LYS A 55 1.62 14.63 -8.21
N ALA A 56 2.14 13.46 -8.57
CA ALA A 56 3.22 13.35 -9.55
C ALA A 56 2.79 13.83 -10.95
N MET A 57 1.60 13.43 -11.43
CA MET A 57 1.06 13.88 -12.72
C MET A 57 0.88 15.40 -12.78
N ASN A 58 0.31 16.01 -11.73
CA ASN A 58 0.15 17.45 -11.66
C ASN A 58 1.50 18.19 -11.67
N ASN A 59 2.52 17.67 -10.97
CA ASN A 59 3.86 18.25 -11.01
C ASN A 59 4.52 18.12 -12.39
N ILE A 60 4.34 16.98 -13.07
CA ILE A 60 4.80 16.79 -14.46
C ILE A 60 4.16 17.85 -15.36
N LEU A 61 2.83 17.99 -15.31
CA LEU A 61 2.09 18.98 -16.11
C LEU A 61 2.56 20.41 -15.82
N ASN A 62 2.73 20.77 -14.54
CA ASN A 62 3.19 22.10 -14.15
C ASN A 62 4.60 22.42 -14.67
N ILE A 63 5.50 21.43 -14.73
CA ILE A 63 6.84 21.60 -15.29
C ILE A 63 6.80 21.69 -16.81
N THR A 64 6.01 20.83 -17.48
CA THR A 64 5.96 20.77 -18.94
C THR A 64 5.29 22.00 -19.56
N LEU A 65 4.40 22.67 -18.82
CA LEU A 65 3.72 23.90 -19.26
C LEU A 65 4.57 25.17 -19.10
N LYS A 66 5.77 25.10 -18.51
CA LYS A 66 6.67 26.28 -18.42
C LYS A 66 7.20 26.68 -19.79
N ASN A 67 7.25 27.98 -20.07
CA ASN A 67 7.82 28.52 -21.31
C ASN A 67 9.31 28.13 -21.53
N GLN A 68 10.07 28.00 -20.44
CA GLN A 68 11.47 27.56 -20.44
C GLN A 68 11.71 26.64 -19.26
N GLN A 69 12.39 25.52 -19.50
CA GLN A 69 12.73 24.53 -18.47
C GLN A 69 14.22 24.62 -18.14
N SER A 70 14.53 24.70 -16.84
CA SER A 70 15.90 24.65 -16.34
C SER A 70 16.39 23.20 -16.22
N THR A 71 17.70 23.00 -16.04
CA THR A 71 18.28 21.69 -15.67
C THR A 71 17.64 21.13 -14.40
N GLN A 72 17.29 22.00 -13.44
CA GLN A 72 16.60 21.58 -12.23
C GLN A 72 15.18 21.07 -12.53
N ASP A 73 14.46 21.72 -13.43
CA ASP A 73 13.13 21.26 -13.87
C ASP A 73 13.20 19.88 -14.52
N MET A 74 14.20 19.63 -15.36
CA MET A 74 14.41 18.32 -15.99
C MET A 74 14.71 17.24 -14.94
N ASN A 75 15.52 17.54 -13.93
CA ASN A 75 15.77 16.62 -12.83
C ASN A 75 14.49 16.30 -12.04
N GLN A 76 13.64 17.29 -11.78
CA GLN A 76 12.37 17.07 -11.09
C GLN A 76 11.39 16.29 -11.96
N LEU A 77 11.33 16.56 -13.26
CA LEU A 77 10.48 15.83 -14.21
C LEU A 77 10.78 14.33 -14.17
N ILE A 78 12.06 13.94 -14.24
CA ILE A 78 12.48 12.53 -14.16
C ILE A 78 12.08 11.90 -12.82
N ARG A 79 12.24 12.61 -11.71
CA ARG A 79 11.84 12.11 -10.38
C ARG A 79 10.34 11.87 -10.30
N TRP A 80 9.52 12.79 -10.82
CA TRP A 80 8.07 12.64 -10.81
C TRP A 80 7.60 11.52 -11.73
N ILE A 81 8.22 11.34 -12.90
CA ILE A 81 7.96 10.20 -13.78
C ILE A 81 8.27 8.90 -13.05
N ASN A 82 9.47 8.76 -12.49
CA ASN A 82 9.85 7.55 -11.75
C ASN A 82 8.94 7.27 -10.55
N THR A 83 8.57 8.31 -9.80
CA THR A 83 7.64 8.19 -8.65
C THR A 83 6.27 7.71 -9.11
N LYS A 84 5.70 8.32 -10.16
CA LYS A 84 4.43 7.89 -10.74
C LYS A 84 4.48 6.43 -11.18
N GLU A 85 5.55 6.04 -11.86
CA GLU A 85 5.68 4.69 -12.38
C GLU A 85 5.81 3.62 -11.30
N ASP A 86 6.58 3.90 -10.25
CA ASP A 86 6.75 3.02 -9.09
C ASP A 86 5.42 2.83 -8.33
N HIS A 87 4.69 3.93 -8.06
CA HIS A 87 3.41 3.85 -7.36
C HIS A 87 2.32 3.16 -8.18
N ALA A 88 2.27 3.39 -9.51
CA ALA A 88 1.37 2.65 -10.38
C ALA A 88 1.69 1.15 -10.40
N GLN A 89 2.99 0.79 -10.40
CA GLN A 89 3.41 -0.60 -10.32
C GLN A 89 2.99 -1.26 -9.01
N LYS A 90 3.08 -0.56 -7.88
CA LYS A 90 2.63 -1.08 -6.58
C LYS A 90 1.14 -1.43 -6.58
N ILE A 91 0.28 -0.62 -7.21
CA ILE A 91 -1.15 -0.95 -7.35
C ILE A 91 -1.35 -2.21 -8.19
N GLN A 92 -0.62 -2.35 -9.30
CA GLN A 92 -0.64 -3.58 -10.13
C GLN A 92 -0.20 -4.80 -9.32
N ASP A 93 0.88 -4.67 -8.56
CA ASP A 93 1.44 -5.72 -7.73
C ASP A 93 0.49 -6.14 -6.60
N ILE A 94 -0.16 -5.20 -5.92
CA ILE A 94 -1.18 -5.50 -4.90
C ILE A 94 -2.35 -6.25 -5.56
N SER A 95 -2.87 -5.75 -6.67
CA SER A 95 -3.99 -6.38 -7.38
C SER A 95 -3.66 -7.80 -7.83
N MET A 96 -2.45 -8.01 -8.34
CA MET A 96 -1.98 -9.31 -8.82
C MET A 96 -1.61 -10.28 -7.68
N LYS A 97 -0.74 -9.85 -6.77
CA LYS A 97 -0.13 -10.73 -5.76
C LYS A 97 -1.03 -10.92 -4.55
N TYR A 98 -1.70 -9.86 -4.10
CA TYR A 98 -2.55 -9.93 -2.92
C TYR A 98 -3.94 -10.41 -3.30
N PHE A 99 -4.67 -9.66 -4.15
CA PHE A 99 -6.06 -10.01 -4.45
C PHE A 99 -6.16 -11.25 -5.33
N LEU A 100 -5.61 -11.24 -6.55
CA LEU A 100 -5.78 -12.35 -7.50
C LEU A 100 -5.11 -13.65 -7.03
N ALA A 101 -3.86 -13.58 -6.57
CA ALA A 101 -3.12 -14.80 -6.22
C ALA A 101 -3.41 -15.33 -4.81
N GLN A 102 -3.72 -14.46 -3.83
CA GLN A 102 -3.83 -14.88 -2.43
C GLN A 102 -5.27 -14.89 -1.90
N ARG A 103 -6.03 -13.81 -2.13
CA ARG A 103 -7.35 -13.60 -1.50
C ARG A 103 -8.51 -14.18 -2.30
N ILE A 104 -8.56 -13.97 -3.60
CA ILE A 104 -9.64 -14.44 -4.47
C ILE A 104 -9.42 -15.93 -4.77
N LYS A 105 -10.36 -16.78 -4.37
CA LYS A 105 -10.28 -18.23 -4.61
C LYS A 105 -10.91 -18.59 -5.96
N PRO A 106 -10.20 -19.33 -6.83
CA PRO A 106 -10.78 -19.85 -8.07
C PRO A 106 -12.01 -20.70 -7.80
N LYS A 107 -13.00 -20.60 -8.70
CA LYS A 107 -14.24 -21.39 -8.67
C LYS A 107 -14.55 -21.93 -10.06
N GLN A 108 -15.05 -23.15 -10.14
CA GLN A 108 -15.62 -23.74 -11.35
C GLN A 108 -17.01 -23.15 -11.62
N SER A 109 -17.45 -23.22 -12.88
CA SER A 109 -18.73 -22.63 -13.31
C SER A 109 -19.96 -23.23 -12.62
N SER A 110 -19.86 -24.46 -12.12
CA SER A 110 -20.90 -25.15 -11.36
C SER A 110 -20.95 -24.76 -9.88
N GLU A 111 -19.92 -24.08 -9.35
CA GLU A 111 -19.84 -23.75 -7.93
C GLU A 111 -20.60 -22.48 -7.57
N GLN A 112 -21.25 -22.49 -6.39
CA GLN A 112 -21.87 -21.29 -5.84
C GLN A 112 -20.84 -20.18 -5.68
N GLY A 113 -21.20 -18.97 -6.12
CA GLY A 113 -20.33 -17.80 -6.08
C GLY A 113 -19.35 -17.69 -7.26
N TYR A 114 -19.48 -18.54 -8.29
CA TYR A 114 -18.69 -18.40 -9.53
C TYR A 114 -18.79 -17.01 -10.15
N LEU A 115 -20.01 -16.45 -10.28
CA LEU A 115 -20.20 -15.10 -10.83
C LEU A 115 -19.45 -14.04 -10.01
N ARG A 116 -19.55 -14.09 -8.68
CA ARG A 116 -18.79 -13.19 -7.79
C ARG A 116 -17.28 -13.33 -7.98
N TYR A 117 -16.78 -14.56 -8.16
CA TYR A 117 -15.37 -14.81 -8.48
C TYR A 117 -14.95 -14.16 -9.81
N VAL A 118 -15.77 -14.32 -10.86
CA VAL A 118 -15.53 -13.70 -12.18
C VAL A 118 -15.53 -12.17 -12.08
N ASP A 119 -16.52 -11.59 -11.39
CA ASP A 119 -16.62 -10.13 -11.23
C ASP A 119 -15.43 -9.55 -10.45
N LEU A 120 -14.99 -10.23 -9.39
CA LEU A 120 -13.80 -9.84 -8.63
C LEU A 120 -12.52 -9.91 -9.48
N THR A 121 -12.35 -10.98 -10.28
CA THR A 121 -11.17 -11.11 -11.15
C THR A 121 -11.17 -10.06 -12.27
N LEU A 122 -12.33 -9.74 -12.83
CA LEU A 122 -12.49 -8.68 -13.83
C LEU A 122 -12.15 -7.30 -13.25
N LEU A 123 -12.65 -6.98 -12.05
CA LEU A 123 -12.31 -5.74 -11.35
C LEU A 123 -10.79 -5.63 -11.13
N CYS A 124 -10.13 -6.68 -10.63
CA CYS A 124 -8.68 -6.67 -10.44
C CYS A 124 -7.92 -6.51 -11.76
N GLN A 125 -8.35 -7.18 -12.84
CA GLN A 125 -7.72 -7.04 -14.15
C GLN A 125 -7.86 -5.61 -14.69
N ASN A 126 -9.03 -4.99 -14.55
CA ASN A 126 -9.24 -3.60 -14.93
C ASN A 126 -8.38 -2.66 -14.08
N ILE A 127 -8.28 -2.85 -12.76
CA ILE A 127 -7.36 -2.07 -11.91
C ILE A 127 -5.93 -2.18 -12.41
N ILE A 128 -5.46 -3.38 -12.78
CA ILE A 128 -4.11 -3.59 -13.32
C ILE A 128 -3.92 -2.82 -14.63
N TYR A 129 -4.89 -2.88 -15.53
CA TYR A 129 -4.84 -2.19 -16.82
C TYR A 129 -4.87 -0.67 -16.67
N THR A 130 -5.81 -0.14 -15.89
CA THR A 130 -5.95 1.30 -15.66
C THR A 130 -4.75 1.86 -14.89
N SER A 131 -4.16 1.09 -13.97
CA SER A 131 -2.88 1.44 -13.33
C SER A 131 -1.73 1.53 -14.34
N MET A 132 -1.65 0.60 -15.31
CA MET A 132 -0.68 0.69 -16.41
C MET A 132 -0.91 1.96 -17.25
N LYS A 133 -2.16 2.36 -17.49
CA LYS A 133 -2.46 3.60 -18.22
C LYS A 133 -2.02 4.85 -17.46
N ALA A 134 -2.26 4.89 -16.15
CA ALA A 134 -1.72 5.94 -15.28
C ALA A 134 -0.17 5.95 -15.28
N LYS A 135 0.46 4.77 -15.34
CA LYS A 135 1.91 4.62 -15.49
C LYS A 135 2.44 5.25 -16.79
N GLN A 136 1.73 5.08 -17.90
CA GLN A 136 2.19 5.49 -19.24
C GLN A 136 1.85 6.93 -19.63
N THR A 137 0.89 7.56 -18.95
CA THR A 137 0.34 8.88 -19.36
C THR A 137 0.36 9.89 -18.21
N VAL A 138 -0.15 11.09 -18.46
CA VAL A 138 -0.48 12.12 -17.44
C VAL A 138 -1.96 12.51 -17.52
N ASP A 139 -2.79 11.64 -18.10
CA ASP A 139 -4.23 11.82 -18.19
C ASP A 139 -4.88 11.45 -16.85
N LEU A 140 -5.39 12.46 -16.16
CA LEU A 140 -6.00 12.31 -14.82
C LEU A 140 -7.29 11.50 -14.84
N SER A 141 -7.93 11.31 -16.01
CA SER A 141 -9.16 10.50 -16.12
C SER A 141 -8.94 9.04 -15.69
N TYR A 142 -7.73 8.50 -15.91
CA TYR A 142 -7.39 7.15 -15.44
C TYR A 142 -7.32 7.05 -13.90
N LEU A 143 -7.10 8.15 -13.18
CA LEU A 143 -7.15 8.15 -11.72
C LEU A 143 -8.58 8.14 -11.20
N ASP A 144 -9.48 8.83 -11.88
CA ASP A 144 -10.89 8.79 -11.54
C ASP A 144 -11.50 7.42 -11.85
N GLU A 145 -11.11 6.81 -12.97
CA GLU A 145 -11.45 5.42 -13.28
C GLU A 145 -10.90 4.45 -12.23
N LEU A 146 -9.64 4.60 -11.79
CA LEU A 146 -9.08 3.79 -10.70
C LEU A 146 -9.89 3.92 -9.40
N LYS A 147 -10.28 5.14 -8.99
CA LYS A 147 -11.11 5.35 -7.79
C LYS A 147 -12.45 4.61 -7.92
N ILE A 148 -13.10 4.69 -9.08
CA ILE A 148 -14.36 3.97 -9.35
C ILE A 148 -14.16 2.45 -9.25
N LEU A 149 -13.09 1.92 -9.85
CA LEU A 149 -12.79 0.50 -9.80
C LEU A 149 -12.48 0.02 -8.38
N ILE A 150 -11.74 0.80 -7.59
CA ILE A 150 -11.45 0.49 -6.19
C ILE A 150 -12.71 0.52 -5.33
N ASP A 151 -13.59 1.50 -5.50
CA ASP A 151 -14.88 1.50 -4.82
C ASP A 151 -15.77 0.32 -5.24
N GLY A 152 -15.70 -0.09 -6.52
CA GLY A 152 -16.34 -1.31 -7.02
C GLY A 152 -15.80 -2.57 -6.33
N LEU A 153 -14.47 -2.67 -6.23
CA LEU A 153 -13.80 -3.75 -5.51
C LEU A 153 -14.24 -3.79 -4.05
N VAL A 154 -14.22 -2.65 -3.34
CA VAL A 154 -14.64 -2.54 -1.94
C VAL A 154 -16.07 -3.04 -1.76
N LYS A 155 -16.99 -2.58 -2.61
CA LYS A 155 -18.41 -2.95 -2.54
C LYS A 155 -18.64 -4.45 -2.71
N LEU A 156 -17.89 -5.09 -3.62
CA LEU A 156 -18.05 -6.51 -3.94
C LEU A 156 -17.26 -7.43 -3.00
N TYR A 157 -16.09 -7.00 -2.55
CA TYR A 157 -15.15 -7.81 -1.77
C TYR A 157 -15.49 -7.84 -0.28
N PHE A 158 -15.80 -6.70 0.34
CA PHE A 158 -16.07 -6.60 1.77
C PHE A 158 -17.53 -6.89 2.13
N ASP A 159 -17.72 -7.45 3.31
CA ASP A 159 -19.00 -7.44 4.02
C ASP A 159 -19.25 -6.09 4.71
N GLU A 160 -20.34 -5.97 5.45
CA GLU A 160 -20.69 -4.72 6.13
C GLU A 160 -19.68 -4.32 7.20
N HIS A 161 -19.12 -5.27 7.93
CA HIS A 161 -18.09 -5.01 8.94
C HIS A 161 -16.81 -4.45 8.31
N GLY A 162 -16.33 -5.05 7.22
CA GLY A 162 -15.18 -4.55 6.48
C GLY A 162 -15.39 -3.14 5.91
N LYS A 163 -16.59 -2.86 5.39
CA LYS A 163 -16.94 -1.52 4.89
C LYS A 163 -17.01 -0.48 6.00
N GLU A 164 -17.52 -0.84 7.17
CA GLU A 164 -17.56 0.06 8.34
C GLU A 164 -16.14 0.38 8.82
N HIS A 165 -15.29 -0.64 8.97
CA HIS A 165 -13.89 -0.43 9.36
C HIS A 165 -13.13 0.47 8.36
N LEU A 166 -13.35 0.27 7.05
CA LEU A 166 -12.78 1.15 6.02
C LEU A 166 -13.25 2.61 6.18
N LYS A 167 -14.54 2.83 6.45
CA LYS A 167 -15.09 4.17 6.67
C LYS A 167 -14.47 4.84 7.90
N GLU A 168 -14.14 4.09 8.94
CA GLU A 168 -13.46 4.63 10.12
C GLU A 168 -12.04 5.09 9.80
N LEU A 169 -11.29 4.30 9.02
CA LEU A 169 -9.93 4.66 8.61
C LEU A 169 -9.92 5.87 7.67
N ARG A 170 -10.84 5.95 6.70
CA ARG A 170 -10.96 7.09 5.77
C ARG A 170 -11.32 8.43 6.46
N LYS A 171 -11.79 8.42 7.71
CA LYS A 171 -12.11 9.64 8.49
C LYS A 171 -10.93 10.20 9.28
N LYS A 172 -9.87 9.42 9.46
CA LYS A 172 -8.65 9.84 10.18
C LYS A 172 -7.74 10.63 9.26
#